data_AF-A0A9R1A2Y6-F1
#
_entry.id   AF-A0A9R1A2Y6-F1
#
_cell.length_a   1.000
_cell.length_b   1.000
_cell.length_c   1.000
_cell.angle_alpha   90.00
_cell.angle_beta   90.00
_cell.angle_gamma   90.00
#
_symmetry.space_group_name_H-M   'P 1'
#
loop_
_entity.id
_entity.type
_entity.pdbx_description
1 polymer ?
#
loop_
_entity_poly.entity_id
_entity_poly.type
_entity_poly.pdbx_seq_one_letter_code
_entity_poly.pdbx_strand_id
1 'polypeptide(L)'
;MVSLYFSYLNTALVLQFLWSMGFACQDIFALRNKKDLHAEPELVLLRAIGDWVLAILMFSGSCAAASVTIFFMKDVKFCAEYRRLPCGQFELSVALAFITWSLQAASSFSGFWLVVSFF
;
A
#
# COMPACT_ATOMS: atom_id res chain seq x y z
N MET A 1 -2.70 16.91 -15.08
CA MET A 1 -3.02 16.62 -13.66
C MET A 1 -3.22 15.13 -13.38
N VAL A 2 -4.15 14.42 -14.05
CA VAL A 2 -4.39 12.97 -13.81
C VAL A 2 -3.14 12.09 -13.99
N SER A 3 -2.29 12.40 -14.98
CA SER A 3 -1.06 11.64 -15.25
C SER A 3 -0.02 11.72 -14.11
N LEU A 4 0.07 12.85 -13.40
CA LEU A 4 0.97 13.01 -12.26
C LEU A 4 0.52 12.16 -11.06
N TYR A 5 -0.79 12.10 -10.80
CA TYR A 5 -1.35 11.23 -9.77
C TYR A 5 -1.11 9.75 -10.05
N PHE A 6 -1.29 9.35 -11.31
CA PHE A 6 -1.04 7.96 -11.71
C PHE A 6 0.44 7.59 -11.54
N SER A 7 1.36 8.48 -11.94
CA SER A 7 2.79 8.29 -11.72
C SER A 7 3.13 8.23 -10.23
N TYR A 8 2.52 9.09 -9.39
CA TYR A 8 2.74 9.09 -7.95
C TYR A 8 2.30 7.77 -7.30
N LEU A 9 1.09 7.31 -7.59
CA LEU A 9 0.56 6.04 -7.11
C LEU A 9 1.40 4.86 -7.56
N ASN A 10 1.84 4.86 -8.81
CA ASN A 10 2.72 3.81 -9.33
C ASN A 10 4.06 3.77 -8.58
N THR A 11 4.68 4.93 -8.34
CA THR A 11 5.92 5.00 -7.54
C THR A 11 5.69 4.52 -6.11
N ALA A 12 4.56 4.88 -5.49
CA ALA A 12 4.21 4.43 -4.14
C ALA A 12 4.00 2.91 -4.08
N LEU A 13 3.30 2.32 -5.07
CA LEU A 13 3.10 0.87 -5.19
C LEU A 13 4.40 0.11 -5.41
N VAL A 14 5.29 0.62 -6.27
CA VAL A 14 6.62 0.02 -6.50
C VAL A 14 7.47 0.08 -5.24
N LEU A 15 7.45 1.22 -4.53
CA LEU A 15 8.15 1.36 -3.26
C LEU A 15 7.59 0.40 -2.21
N GLN A 16 6.26 0.25 -2.12
CA GLN A 16 5.59 -0.71 -1.24
C GLN A 16 6.02 -2.15 -1.56
N PHE A 17 6.11 -2.50 -2.84
CA PHE A 17 6.53 -3.84 -3.25
C PHE A 17 8.00 -4.12 -2.89
N LEU A 18 8.90 -3.17 -3.18
CA LEU A 18 10.31 -3.26 -2.82
C LEU A 18 10.50 -3.37 -1.30
N TRP A 19 9.71 -2.60 -0.55
CA TRP A 19 9.71 -2.62 0.92
C TRP A 19 9.26 -3.97 1.47
N SER A 20 8.15 -4.51 0.97
CA SER A 20 7.66 -5.84 1.35
C SER A 20 8.66 -6.95 1.03
N MET A 21 9.32 -6.87 -0.15
CA MET A 21 10.34 -7.84 -0.54
C MET A 21 11.58 -7.77 0.37
N GLY A 22 12.00 -6.57 0.77
CA GLY A 22 13.10 -6.39 1.73
C GLY A 22 12.83 -7.08 3.07
N PHE A 23 11.58 -6.96 3.57
CA PHE A 23 11.19 -7.63 4.80
C PHE A 23 11.00 -9.13 4.67
N ALA A 24 10.48 -9.62 3.54
CA ALA A 24 10.41 -11.05 3.28
C ALA A 24 11.81 -11.69 3.26
N CYS A 25 12.80 -11.02 2.66
CA CYS A 25 14.19 -11.47 2.67
C CYS A 25 14.74 -11.53 4.10
N GLN A 26 14.55 -10.49 4.92
CA GLN A 26 15.01 -10.50 6.31
C GLN A 26 14.41 -11.66 7.12
N ASP A 27 13.13 -11.95 6.94
CA ASP A 27 12.44 -13.05 7.62
C ASP A 27 13.04 -14.42 7.24
N ILE A 28 13.27 -14.64 5.94
CA ILE A 28 13.94 -15.84 5.42
C ILE A 28 15.36 -15.97 5.98
N PHE A 29 16.12 -14.87 6.04
CA PHE A 29 17.48 -14.85 6.58
C PHE A 29 17.49 -15.21 8.07
N ALA A 30 16.54 -14.71 8.85
CA ALA A 30 16.42 -15.04 10.25
C ALA A 30 16.05 -16.50 10.50
N LEU A 31 15.05 -17.01 9.76
CA LEU A 31 14.67 -18.43 9.80
C LEU A 31 15.84 -19.35 9.41
N ARG A 32 16.63 -18.96 8.41
CA ARG A 32 17.83 -19.69 7.97
C ARG A 32 18.92 -19.72 9.04
N ASN A 33 19.19 -18.59 9.69
CA ASN A 33 20.29 -18.49 10.65
C ASN A 33 19.92 -18.95 12.07
N LYS A 34 18.64 -19.29 12.34
CA LYS A 34 18.13 -19.58 13.70
C LYS A 34 18.62 -18.57 14.75
N LYS A 35 18.87 -17.34 14.31
CA LYS A 35 19.20 -16.24 15.22
C LYS A 35 17.87 -15.73 15.74
N ASP A 36 17.74 -15.78 17.06
CA ASP A 36 16.62 -15.15 17.75
C ASP A 36 16.49 -13.72 17.22
N LEU A 37 15.33 -13.42 16.62
CA LEU A 37 14.98 -12.13 16.02
C LEU A 37 14.92 -10.99 17.08
N HIS A 38 15.21 -11.34 18.33
CA HIS A 38 15.16 -10.54 19.53
C HIS A 38 16.33 -9.53 19.65
N ALA A 39 17.39 -9.66 18.84
CA ALA A 39 18.63 -8.92 19.06
C ALA A 39 18.67 -7.48 18.51
N GLU A 40 17.71 -7.06 17.68
CA GLU A 40 17.81 -5.79 16.92
C GLU A 40 16.55 -4.91 17.09
N PRO A 41 16.31 -4.29 18.26
CA PRO A 41 15.16 -3.40 18.49
C PRO A 41 15.10 -2.23 17.48
N GLU A 42 16.24 -1.80 16.93
CA GLU A 42 16.29 -0.78 15.88
C GLU A 42 15.59 -1.21 14.57
N LEU A 43 15.64 -2.49 14.21
CA LEU A 43 15.04 -3.03 12.99
C LEU A 43 13.50 -3.03 13.09
N VAL A 44 13.00 -3.35 14.29
CA VAL A 44 11.56 -3.34 14.60
C VAL A 44 11.00 -1.93 14.55
N LEU A 45 11.72 -0.95 15.11
CA LEU A 45 11.30 0.45 15.08
C LEU A 45 11.32 1.04 13.67
N LEU A 46 12.37 0.77 12.89
CA LEU A 46 12.47 1.21 11.50
C LEU A 46 11.35 0.60 10.64
N ARG A 47 11.01 -0.68 10.87
CA ARG A 47 9.87 -1.35 10.21
C ARG A 47 8.56 -0.66 10.55
N ALA A 48 8.30 -0.42 11.83
CA ALA A 48 7.10 0.28 12.27
C ALA A 48 7.00 1.67 11.61
N ILE A 49 8.04 2.50 11.69
CA ILE A 49 8.01 3.85 11.10
C ILE A 49 7.77 3.79 9.58
N GLY A 50 8.46 2.89 8.87
CA GLY A 50 8.34 2.76 7.41
C GLY A 50 6.95 2.29 6.97
N ASP A 51 6.37 1.29 7.65
CA ASP A 51 5.01 0.84 7.34
C ASP A 51 3.97 1.94 7.56
N TRP A 52 4.17 2.80 8.56
CA TRP A 52 3.26 3.90 8.88
C TRP A 52 3.34 5.01 7.82
N VAL A 53 4.55 5.39 7.39
CA VAL A 53 4.75 6.37 6.32
C VAL A 53 4.14 5.88 5.01
N LEU A 54 4.40 4.62 4.65
CA LEU A 54 3.85 4.03 3.43
C LEU A 54 2.32 3.90 3.47
N ALA A 55 1.74 3.58 4.64
CA ALA A 55 0.29 3.53 4.81
C ALA A 55 -0.36 4.92 4.57
N ILE A 56 0.26 6.01 5.04
CA ILE A 56 -0.25 7.37 4.83
C ILE A 56 -0.15 7.77 3.35
N LEU A 57 0.97 7.46 2.69
CA LEU A 57 1.16 7.72 1.26
C LEU A 57 0.12 6.98 0.40
N MET A 58 -0.12 5.70 0.71
CA MET A 58 -1.12 4.88 0.01
C MET A 58 -2.54 5.35 0.25
N PHE A 59 -2.88 5.80 1.47
CA PHE A 59 -4.19 6.37 1.80
C PHE A 59 -4.46 7.66 1.02
N SER A 60 -3.45 8.55 0.97
CA SER A 60 -3.56 9.80 0.21
C SER A 60 -3.77 9.52 -1.28
N GLY A 61 -2.99 8.60 -1.84
CA GLY A 61 -3.12 8.17 -3.23
C GLY A 61 -4.48 7.54 -3.53
N SER A 62 -4.98 6.64 -2.68
CA SER A 62 -6.26 5.96 -2.90
C SER A 62 -7.46 6.90 -2.79
N CYS A 63 -7.46 7.82 -1.82
CA CYS A 63 -8.51 8.85 -1.68
C CYS A 63 -8.54 9.79 -2.89
N ALA A 64 -7.38 10.20 -3.39
CA ALA A 64 -7.29 11.01 -4.60
C ALA A 64 -7.81 10.26 -5.83
N ALA A 65 -7.42 8.99 -5.99
CA ALA A 65 -7.89 8.17 -7.10
C ALA A 65 -9.41 7.92 -7.07
N ALA A 66 -9.97 7.64 -5.88
CA ALA A 66 -11.41 7.47 -5.68
C ALA A 66 -12.20 8.74 -5.99
N SER A 67 -11.69 9.90 -5.57
CA SER A 67 -12.34 11.19 -5.85
C SER A 67 -12.41 11.46 -7.35
N VAL A 68 -11.30 11.17 -8.06
CA VAL A 68 -11.21 11.35 -9.51
C VAL A 68 -12.14 10.37 -10.25
N THR A 69 -12.21 9.10 -9.83
CA THR A 69 -13.10 8.12 -10.47
C THR A 69 -14.57 8.46 -10.28
N ILE A 70 -14.98 8.86 -9.07
CA ILE A 70 -16.36 9.28 -8.80
C ILE A 70 -16.70 10.49 -9.66
N PHE A 71 -15.83 11.50 -9.75
CA PHE A 71 -16.05 12.68 -10.57
C PHE A 71 -16.20 12.34 -12.07
N PHE A 72 -15.32 11.48 -12.62
CA PHE A 72 -15.42 11.06 -14.03
C PHE A 72 -16.68 10.23 -14.33
N MET A 73 -17.11 9.40 -13.38
CA MET A 73 -18.30 8.55 -13.52
C MET A 73 -19.60 9.32 -13.35
N LYS A 74 -19.72 10.17 -12.31
CA LYS A 74 -20.96 10.86 -11.95
C LYS A 74 -21.19 12.16 -12.71
N ASP A 75 -20.18 13.02 -12.81
CA ASP A 75 -20.38 14.40 -13.27
C ASP A 75 -20.20 14.54 -14.78
N VAL A 76 -19.22 13.84 -15.36
CA VAL A 76 -18.85 14.05 -16.77
C VAL A 76 -19.42 12.97 -17.71
N LYS A 77 -19.94 11.85 -17.16
CA LYS A 77 -20.46 10.68 -17.91
C LYS A 77 -19.55 10.26 -19.08
N PHE A 78 -18.24 10.47 -18.96
CA PHE A 78 -17.23 10.16 -19.99
C PHE A 78 -17.28 8.69 -20.44
N CYS A 79 -17.73 7.84 -19.51
CA CYS A 79 -17.92 6.40 -19.67
C CYS A 79 -19.06 6.05 -20.66
N ALA A 80 -20.08 6.91 -20.80
CA ALA A 80 -21.19 6.72 -21.73
C ALA A 80 -20.87 7.27 -23.14
N GLU A 81 -20.12 8.38 -23.21
CA GLU A 81 -19.75 9.06 -24.46
C GLU A 81 -18.60 8.35 -25.19
N TYR A 82 -17.60 7.84 -24.46
CA TYR A 82 -16.42 7.16 -25.02
C TYR A 82 -16.37 5.68 -24.59
N ARG A 83 -17.09 4.83 -25.33
CA ARG A 83 -17.14 3.36 -25.13
C ARG A 83 -15.79 2.63 -25.25
N ARG A 84 -14.76 3.31 -25.76
CA ARG A 84 -13.42 2.76 -26.00
C ARG A 84 -12.51 2.80 -24.77
N LEU A 85 -12.87 3.56 -23.74
CA LEU A 85 -12.12 3.58 -22.48
C LEU A 85 -12.60 2.44 -21.57
N PRO A 86 -11.71 1.56 -21.07
CA PRO A 86 -12.07 0.47 -20.17
C PRO A 86 -12.34 1.02 -18.75
N CYS A 87 -13.46 1.71 -18.62
CA CYS A 87 -13.93 2.39 -17.41
C CYS A 87 -14.00 1.45 -16.19
N GLY A 88 -14.40 0.18 -16.41
CA GLY A 88 -14.44 -0.85 -15.37
C GLY A 88 -13.06 -1.27 -14.86
N GLN A 89 -12.01 -1.22 -15.69
CA GLN A 89 -10.64 -1.52 -15.22
C GLN A 89 -10.11 -0.43 -14.29
N PHE A 90 -10.49 0.82 -14.55
CA PHE A 90 -10.09 1.96 -13.73
C PHE A 90 -10.76 1.91 -12.36
N GLU A 91 -12.05 1.58 -12.31
CA GLU A 91 -12.79 1.37 -11.07
C GLU A 91 -12.20 0.21 -10.25
N LEU A 92 -11.93 -0.94 -10.90
CA LEU A 92 -11.27 -2.09 -10.27
C LEU A 92 -9.90 -1.72 -9.70
N SER A 93 -9.09 -0.96 -10.44
CA SER A 93 -7.77 -0.54 -9.97
C SER A 93 -7.84 0.30 -8.70
N VAL A 94 -8.83 1.19 -8.58
CA VAL A 94 -9.04 2.00 -7.38
C VAL A 94 -9.54 1.16 -6.21
N ALA A 95 -10.47 0.23 -6.46
CA ALA A 95 -10.95 -0.68 -5.43
C ALA A 95 -9.81 -1.55 -4.87
N LEU A 96 -8.97 -2.10 -5.76
CA LEU A 96 -7.80 -2.88 -5.37
C LEU A 96 -6.80 -2.04 -4.56
N ALA A 97 -6.53 -0.79 -4.93
CA ALA A 97 -5.66 0.09 -4.15
C ALA A 97 -6.20 0.33 -2.72
N PHE A 98 -7.52 0.45 -2.56
CA PHE A 98 -8.16 0.61 -1.25
C PHE A 98 -8.06 -0.67 -0.39
N ILE A 99 -8.24 -1.83 -1.03
CA ILE A 99 -8.07 -3.13 -0.40
C ILE A 99 -6.60 -3.32 0.05
N THR A 100 -5.63 -3.03 -0.82
CA THR A 100 -4.20 -3.11 -0.49
C THR A 100 -3.84 -2.26 0.72
N TRP A 101 -4.32 -1.01 0.77
CA TRP A 101 -4.13 -0.15 1.94
C TRP A 101 -4.73 -0.76 3.22
N SER A 102 -5.94 -1.32 3.13
CA SER A 102 -6.63 -1.92 4.28
C SER A 102 -5.89 -3.15 4.82
N LEU A 103 -5.39 -4.02 3.93
CA LEU A 103 -4.56 -5.16 4.34
C LEU A 103 -3.23 -4.71 4.95
N GLN A 104 -2.61 -3.65 4.41
CA GLN A 104 -1.39 -3.08 4.97
C GLN A 104 -1.61 -2.56 6.40
N ALA A 105 -2.72 -1.85 6.64
CA ALA A 105 -3.09 -1.37 7.97
C ALA A 105 -3.31 -2.53 8.96
N ALA A 106 -4.00 -3.58 8.54
CA ALA A 106 -4.20 -4.78 9.36
C ALA A 106 -2.89 -5.49 9.69
N SER A 107 -1.97 -5.60 8.72
CA SER A 107 -0.64 -6.19 8.93
C SER A 107 0.24 -5.36 9.88
N SER A 108 0.17 -4.02 9.79
CA SER A 108 0.90 -3.16 10.74
C SER A 108 0.35 -3.31 12.16
N PHE A 109 -0.96 -3.49 12.31
CA PHE A 109 -1.60 -3.66 13.62
C PHE A 109 -1.24 -5.00 14.27
N SER A 110 -1.24 -6.10 13.49
CA SER A 110 -0.80 -7.41 13.99
C SER A 110 0.70 -7.43 14.31
N GLY A 111 1.52 -6.77 13.49
CA GLY A 111 2.95 -6.59 13.77
C GLY A 111 3.21 -5.85 15.08
N PHE A 112 2.46 -4.77 15.35
CA PHE A 112 2.53 -4.06 16.63
C PHE A 112 2.11 -4.95 17.80
N TRP A 113 1.06 -5.76 17.63
CA TRP A 113 0.59 -6.67 18.66
C TRP A 113 1.61 -7.76 18.99
N LEU A 114 2.31 -8.30 17.98
CA LEU A 114 3.41 -9.24 18.16
C LEU A 114 4.58 -8.62 18.93
N VAL A 115 4.93 -7.35 18.66
CA VAL A 115 5.95 -6.64 19.43
C VAL A 115 5.54 -6.46 20.90
N VAL A 116 4.29 -6.09 21.14
CA VAL A 116 3.73 -5.93 22.50
C VAL A 116 3.65 -7.25 23.26
N SER A 117 3.36 -8.37 22.58
CA SER A 117 3.21 -9.67 23.23
C SER A 117 4.52 -10.44 23.41
N PHE A 118 5.60 -9.98 22.78
CA PHE A 118 6.95 -10.54 22.95
C PHE A 118 7.81 -9.77 23.98
N PHE A 119 7.33 -8.61 24.44
CA PHE A 119 7.86 -7.84 25.58
C PHE A 119 7.15 -8.25 26.87
#